data_AF-A0A6J5DG71-F1
#
_entry.id   AF-A0A6J5DG71-F1
#
_cell.length_a   1.000
_cell.length_b   1.000
_cell.length_c   1.000
_cell.angle_alpha   90.00
_cell.angle_beta   90.00
_cell.angle_gamma   90.00
#
_symmetry.space_group_name_H-M   'P 1'
#
loop_
_entity.id
_entity.type
_entity.pdbx_description
1 polymer ?
#
loop_
_entity_poly.entity_id
_entity_poly.type
_entity_poly.pdbx_seq_one_letter_code
_entity_poly.pdbx_strand_id
1 'polypeptide(L)' 'MKFLESPDLGDPKEVWVEWLSQLKAMNRRDESVKFAIRRAETVIAELESLSVA' A
#
# COMPACT_ATOMS: atom_id res chain seq x y z
N MET A 1 1.91 16.02 -11.98
CA MET A 1 1.79 15.23 -10.74
C MET A 1 1.22 13.89 -11.15
N LYS A 2 1.95 12.77 -10.98
CA LYS A 2 1.47 11.44 -11.35
C LYS A 2 0.58 10.95 -10.20
N PHE A 3 -0.70 10.70 -10.47
CA PHE A 3 -1.60 10.11 -9.49
C PHE A 3 -1.29 8.62 -9.40
N LEU A 4 -1.08 8.15 -8.18
CA LEU A 4 -0.90 6.74 -7.88
C LEU A 4 -2.28 6.16 -7.57
N GLU A 5 -2.78 5.32 -8.46
CA GLU A 5 -4.05 4.62 -8.23
C GLU A 5 -3.84 3.55 -7.15
N SER A 6 -4.81 3.44 -6.24
CA SER A 6 -4.80 2.41 -5.20
C SER A 6 -5.03 1.04 -5.84
N PRO A 7 -4.35 -0.02 -5.39
CA PRO A 7 -4.73 -1.40 -5.69
C PRO A 7 -6.14 -1.72 -5.19
N ASP A 8 -6.77 -2.70 -5.81
CA ASP A 8 -8.04 -3.27 -5.39
C ASP A 8 -7.85 -4.23 -4.20
N LEU A 9 -8.86 -4.39 -3.35
CA LEU A 9 -8.80 -5.24 -2.14
C LEU A 9 -8.56 -6.73 -2.44
N GLY A 10 -8.76 -7.17 -3.68
CA GLY A 10 -8.48 -8.53 -4.14
C GLY A 10 -7.14 -8.70 -4.84
N ASP A 11 -6.38 -7.62 -5.03
CA ASP A 11 -5.08 -7.69 -5.71
C ASP A 11 -4.05 -8.45 -4.86
N PRO A 12 -3.11 -9.15 -5.52
CA PRO A 12 -2.10 -9.93 -4.84
C PRO A 12 -1.13 -9.05 -4.02
N LYS A 13 -0.51 -9.64 -3.01
CA LYS A 13 0.38 -8.93 -2.05
C LYS A 13 1.49 -8.15 -2.76
N GLU A 14 2.03 -8.69 -3.84
CA GLU A 14 3.11 -8.10 -4.62
C GLU A 14 2.73 -6.71 -5.16
N VAL A 15 1.48 -6.54 -5.59
CA VAL A 15 0.95 -5.26 -6.09
C VAL A 15 0.89 -4.24 -4.96
N TRP A 16 0.42 -4.65 -3.77
CA TRP A 16 0.41 -3.80 -2.58
C TRP A 16 1.81 -3.40 -2.12
N VAL A 17 2.78 -4.31 -2.19
CA VAL A 17 4.19 -4.04 -1.84
C VAL A 17 4.83 -3.06 -2.83
N GLU A 18 4.59 -3.24 -4.13
CA GLU A 18 5.07 -2.32 -5.16
C GLU A 18 4.47 -0.93 -4.95
N TRP A 19 3.16 -0.86 -4.72
CA TRP A 19 2.45 0.40 -4.46
C TRP A 19 3.00 1.11 -3.20
N LEU A 20 3.23 0.38 -2.12
CA LEU A 20 3.84 0.92 -0.89
C LEU A 20 5.24 1.49 -1.15
N SER A 21 6.05 0.83 -1.99
CA SER A 21 7.37 1.33 -2.38
C SER A 21 7.27 2.68 -3.09
N GLN A 22 6.32 2.80 -4.03
CA GLN A 22 6.08 4.06 -4.76
C GLN A 22 5.59 5.17 -3.81
N LEU A 23 4.65 4.87 -2.89
CA LEU A 23 4.19 5.82 -1.88
C LEU A 23 5.32 6.30 -0.95
N LYS A 24 6.23 5.40 -0.57
CA LYS A 24 7.38 5.74 0.28
C LYS A 24 8.38 6.68 -0.39
N ALA A 25 8.39 6.73 -1.72
CA ALA A 25 9.18 7.67 -2.52
C ALA A 25 8.49 9.04 -2.74
N MET A 26 7.20 9.15 -2.41
CA MET A 26 6.46 10.43 -2.49
C MET A 26 6.73 11.33 -1.28
N ASN A 27 6.30 12.60 -1.37
CA ASN A 27 6.42 13.56 -0.28
C ASN A 27 5.57 13.16 0.92
N ARG A 28 6.23 12.64 1.97
CA ARG A 28 5.58 12.15 3.20
C ARG A 28 4.98 13.24 4.09
N ARG A 29 5.10 14.51 3.72
CA ARG A 29 4.41 15.62 4.42
C ARG A 29 2.93 15.71 4.03
N ASP A 30 2.54 15.07 2.94
CA ASP A 30 1.14 14.99 2.51
C ASP A 30 0.38 13.96 3.35
N GLU A 31 -0.73 14.37 3.98
CA GLU A 31 -1.56 13.49 4.81
C GLU A 31 -2.22 12.37 3.99
N SER A 32 -2.53 12.60 2.71
CA SER A 32 -3.08 11.56 1.83
C SER A 32 -2.08 10.44 1.58
N VAL A 33 -0.80 10.79 1.41
CA VAL A 33 0.30 9.83 1.25
C VAL A 33 0.50 9.04 2.55
N LYS A 34 0.44 9.69 3.72
CA LYS A 34 0.52 8.99 5.02
C LYS A 34 -0.63 7.99 5.20
N PHE A 35 -1.86 8.40 4.86
CA PHE A 35 -3.02 7.52 4.92
C PHE A 35 -2.85 6.32 3.99
N ALA A 36 -2.42 6.55 2.74
CA ALA A 36 -2.19 5.49 1.76
C ALA A 36 -1.10 4.50 2.22
N ILE A 37 0.01 5.00 2.78
CA ILE A 37 1.07 4.15 3.35
C ILE A 37 0.51 3.25 4.46
N ARG A 38 -0.21 3.84 5.42
CA ARG A 38 -0.78 3.08 6.55
C ARG A 38 -1.76 2.01 6.07
N ARG A 39 -2.59 2.34 5.09
CA ARG A 39 -3.53 1.39 4.47
C ARG A 39 -2.78 0.22 3.82
N ALA A 40 -1.77 0.50 3.00
CA ALA A 40 -0.98 -0.53 2.34
C ALA A 40 -0.30 -1.45 3.38
N GLU A 41 0.28 -0.88 4.43
CA GLU A 41 0.92 -1.65 5.51
C GLU A 41 -0.09 -2.55 6.25
N THR A 42 -1.32 -2.08 6.50
CA THR A 42 -2.38 -2.92 7.09
C THR A 42 -2.79 -4.07 6.17
N VAL A 43 -3.07 -3.80 4.90
CA VAL A 43 -3.52 -4.84 3.96
C VAL A 43 -2.42 -5.89 3.75
N ILE A 44 -1.17 -5.48 3.62
CA ILE A 44 -0.04 -6.41 3.50
C ILE A 44 0.03 -7.32 4.74
N ALA A 45 -0.09 -6.76 5.94
CA ALA A 45 -0.06 -7.56 7.18
C ALA A 45 -1.23 -8.57 7.25
N GLU A 46 -2.43 -8.18 6.81
CA GLU A 46 -3.58 -9.08 6.72
C GLU A 46 -3.36 -10.21 5.71
N LEU A 47 -2.85 -9.89 4.51
CA LEU A 47 -2.51 -10.89 3.49
C LEU A 47 -1.42 -11.86 3.97
N GLU A 48 -0.42 -11.37 4.70
CA GLU A 48 0.62 -12.21 5.31
C GLU A 48 0.03 -13.13 6.39
N SER A 49 -0.88 -12.62 7.22
CA SER A 49 -1.56 -13.44 8.21
C SER A 49 -2.42 -14.54 7.58
N LEU A 50 -3.08 -14.25 6.46
CA LEU A 50 -3.87 -15.23 5.72
C LEU A 50 -3.02 -16.29 5.01
N SER A 51 -1.80 -15.95 4.60
CA SER A 51 -0.88 -16.90 3.96
C SER A 51 -0.30 -17.94 4.93
N VAL A 52 -0.38 -17.70 6.25
CA VAL A 52 0.16 -18.57 7.30
C VAL A 52 -0.91 -19.47 7.92
N ALA A 53 -2.19 -19.21 7.65
CA ALA A 53 -3.34 -20.00 8.11
C ALA A 53 -3.68 -21.15 7.15
#